data_AF-A0A645F260-F1
#
_entry.id   AF-A0A645F260-F1
#
_cell.length_a   1.000
_cell.length_b   1.000
_cell.length_c   1.000
_cell.angle_alpha   90.00
_cell.angle_beta   90.00
_cell.angle_gamma   90.00
#
_symmetry.space_group_name_H-M   'P 1'
#
loop_
_entity.id
_entity.type
_entity.pdbx_description
1 polymer ?
#
loop_
_entity_poly.entity_id
_entity_poly.type
_entity_poly.pdbx_seq_one_letter_code
_entity_poly.pdbx_strand_id
1 'polypeptide(L)'
;MKVEPVKDTLFIEEAADIFLNQQVRFLPVVNDFGKFLGIVTQKALFRVITKVYGLEDAKIVIHSDDFAGTLLKISDVIYKHGANITNIAQMDTEVMGIQEISIRLVGDNLEKLPEKLQAKGIKVKEFIPAKNN
;
A
#
# COMPACT_ATOMS: atom_id res chain seq x y z
N MET A 1 26.68 1.24 -20.13
CA MET A 1 25.45 1.94 -19.70
C MET A 1 25.84 2.88 -18.58
N LYS A 2 25.63 4.19 -18.77
CA LYS A 2 25.90 5.21 -17.73
C LYS A 2 24.61 5.37 -16.93
N VAL A 3 24.69 5.21 -15.60
CA VAL A 3 23.56 5.45 -14.70
C VAL A 3 23.74 6.83 -14.10
N GLU A 4 22.75 7.69 -14.22
CA GLU A 4 22.80 9.02 -13.63
C GLU A 4 22.62 8.94 -12.11
N PRO A 5 23.44 9.66 -11.32
CA PRO A 5 23.26 9.72 -9.89
C PRO A 5 22.00 10.49 -9.52
N VAL A 6 21.33 10.07 -8.45
CA VAL A 6 20.16 10.74 -7.87
C VAL A 6 20.54 11.43 -6.56
N LYS A 7 19.74 12.40 -6.15
CA LYS A 7 19.89 13.09 -4.85
C LYS A 7 19.44 12.19 -3.71
N ASP A 8 20.04 12.36 -2.54
CA ASP A 8 19.65 11.68 -1.29
C ASP A 8 18.29 12.13 -0.74
N THR A 9 17.75 13.20 -1.30
CA THR A 9 16.39 13.69 -1.04
C THR A 9 15.34 13.17 -2.02
N LEU A 10 15.71 12.35 -3.01
CA LEU A 10 14.78 11.78 -3.99
C LEU A 10 13.74 10.90 -3.27
N PHE A 11 12.47 11.05 -3.61
CA PHE A 11 11.42 10.19 -3.06
C PHE A 11 11.55 8.75 -3.58
N ILE A 12 11.03 7.81 -2.79
CA ILE A 12 11.15 6.38 -3.07
C ILE A 12 10.31 6.00 -4.31
N GLU A 13 9.19 6.69 -4.50
CA GLU A 13 8.28 6.57 -5.63
C GLU A 13 8.95 7.06 -6.93
N GLU A 14 9.74 8.12 -6.87
CA GLU A 14 10.53 8.59 -8.02
C GLU A 14 11.65 7.61 -8.36
N ALA A 15 12.31 7.05 -7.34
CA ALA A 15 13.29 5.98 -7.56
C ALA A 15 12.64 4.75 -8.22
N ALA A 16 11.41 4.41 -7.84
CA ALA A 16 10.63 3.33 -8.46
C ALA A 16 10.36 3.61 -9.94
N ASP A 17 9.94 4.82 -10.29
CA ASP A 17 9.71 5.23 -11.68
C ASP A 17 10.98 5.10 -12.53
N ILE A 18 12.13 5.54 -12.01
CA ILE A 18 13.42 5.40 -12.70
C ILE A 18 13.75 3.91 -12.93
N PHE A 19 13.55 3.06 -11.92
CA PHE A 19 13.81 1.62 -12.06
C PHE A 19 12.91 0.97 -13.11
N LEU A 20 11.65 1.38 -13.21
CA LEU A 20 10.68 0.87 -14.19
C LEU A 20 11.05 1.31 -15.62
N ASN A 21 11.40 2.58 -15.80
CA ASN A 21 11.54 3.19 -17.12
C ASN A 21 12.94 3.08 -17.73
N GLN A 22 14.00 3.02 -16.91
CA GLN A 22 15.38 3.18 -17.39
C GLN A 22 16.22 1.89 -17.42
N GLN A 23 15.63 0.72 -17.14
CA GLN A 23 16.31 -0.60 -17.08
C GLN A 23 17.60 -0.61 -16.21
N VAL A 24 17.68 0.27 -15.21
CA VAL A 24 18.82 0.35 -14.30
C VAL A 24 18.65 -0.63 -13.14
N ARG A 25 19.74 -1.26 -12.68
CA ARG A 25 19.72 -2.22 -11.56
C ARG A 25 19.96 -1.58 -10.19
N PHE A 26 20.57 -0.41 -10.18
CA PHE A 26 20.87 0.38 -9.00
C PHE A 26 20.92 1.87 -9.37
N LEU A 27 20.76 2.74 -8.37
CA LEU A 27 20.90 4.19 -8.49
C LEU A 27 22.06 4.65 -7.60
N PRO A 28 23.11 5.30 -8.14
CA PRO A 28 24.08 5.99 -7.32
C PRO A 28 23.41 7.17 -6.61
N VAL A 29 23.68 7.33 -5.32
CA VAL A 29 23.13 8.43 -4.53
C VAL A 29 24.24 9.42 -4.20
N VAL A 30 23.97 10.69 -4.42
CA VAL A 30 24.85 11.81 -4.09
C VAL A 30 24.13 12.82 -3.21
N ASN A 31 24.88 13.55 -2.39
CA ASN A 31 24.31 14.69 -1.66
C ASN A 31 24.17 15.94 -2.54
N ASP A 32 23.75 17.05 -1.94
CA ASP A 32 23.63 18.35 -2.62
C ASP A 32 24.92 18.85 -3.28
N PHE A 33 26.07 18.56 -2.68
CA PHE A 33 27.40 18.93 -3.19
C PHE A 33 27.95 17.96 -4.24
N GLY A 34 27.18 16.94 -4.65
CA GLY A 34 27.61 15.94 -5.62
C GLY A 34 28.55 14.88 -5.04
N LYS A 35 28.73 14.84 -3.71
CA LYS A 35 29.52 13.80 -3.04
C LYS A 35 28.75 12.48 -3.06
N PHE A 36 29.38 11.42 -3.56
CA PHE A 36 28.83 10.06 -3.54
C PHE A 36 28.63 9.57 -2.10
N LEU A 37 27.42 9.06 -1.83
CA LEU A 37 27.01 8.53 -0.53
C LEU A 37 26.83 7.01 -0.54
N GLY A 38 26.42 6.44 -1.67
CA GLY A 38 26.13 5.01 -1.76
C GLY A 38 25.25 4.66 -2.95
N ILE A 39 24.57 3.51 -2.88
CA ILE A 39 23.65 3.06 -3.92
C ILE A 39 22.31 2.63 -3.33
N VAL A 40 21.24 2.82 -4.10
CA VAL A 40 19.92 2.22 -3.86
C VAL A 40 19.70 1.13 -4.91
N THR A 41 19.09 0.02 -4.49
CA THR A 41 18.77 -1.11 -5.37
C THR A 41 17.27 -1.33 -5.43
N GLN A 42 16.79 -2.00 -6.48
CA GLN A 42 15.39 -2.44 -6.58
C GLN A 42 14.97 -3.26 -5.36
N LYS A 43 15.86 -4.13 -4.83
CA LYS A 43 15.59 -4.92 -3.62
C LYS A 43 15.37 -4.03 -2.38
N ALA A 44 16.10 -2.93 -2.25
CA ALA A 44 15.91 -2.00 -1.14
C ALA A 44 14.55 -1.29 -1.24
N LEU A 45 14.18 -0.86 -2.45
CA LEU A 45 12.85 -0.30 -2.73
C LEU A 45 11.74 -1.29 -2.36
N PHE A 46 11.82 -2.55 -2.82
CA PHE A 46 10.84 -3.58 -2.48
C PHE A 46 10.71 -3.78 -0.97
N ARG A 47 11.83 -3.80 -0.22
CA ARG A 47 11.79 -3.92 1.25
C ARG A 47 11.04 -2.77 1.92
N VAL A 48 11.14 -1.54 1.39
CA VAL A 48 10.38 -0.40 1.92
C VAL A 48 8.90 -0.57 1.59
N ILE A 49 8.58 -0.88 0.34
CA ILE A 49 7.19 -1.08 -0.11
C ILE A 49 6.51 -2.18 0.71
N THR A 50 7.16 -3.32 0.94
CA THR A 50 6.57 -4.41 1.74
C THR A 50 6.35 -4.01 3.20
N LYS A 51 7.22 -3.16 3.76
CA LYS A 51 7.06 -2.62 5.11
C LYS A 51 5.90 -1.64 5.19
N VAL A 52 5.78 -0.72 4.22
CA VAL A 52 4.67 0.24 4.14
C VAL A 52 3.34 -0.48 3.90
N TYR A 53 3.34 -1.52 3.06
CA TYR A 53 2.15 -2.29 2.74
C TYR A 53 1.70 -3.21 3.88
N GLY A 54 2.50 -3.45 4.93
CA GLY A 54 2.07 -4.15 6.16
C GLY A 54 1.70 -5.63 5.98
N LEU A 55 2.51 -6.43 5.27
CA LEU A 55 2.16 -7.79 4.81
C LEU A 55 1.74 -8.82 5.89
N GLU A 56 1.96 -8.53 7.17
CA GLU A 56 1.68 -9.41 8.30
C GLU A 56 0.31 -9.13 8.95
N ASP A 57 -0.22 -7.93 8.78
CA ASP A 57 -1.51 -7.52 9.35
C ASP A 57 -2.68 -8.19 8.60
N ALA A 58 -3.82 -8.32 9.29
CA ALA A 58 -5.06 -8.77 8.67
C ALA A 58 -5.44 -7.82 7.52
N LYS A 59 -6.03 -8.37 6.45
CA LYS A 59 -6.40 -7.63 5.25
C LYS A 59 -7.87 -7.85 4.89
N ILE A 60 -8.56 -6.76 4.56
CA ILE A 60 -9.88 -6.77 3.94
C ILE A 60 -9.76 -6.21 2.54
N VAL A 61 -10.39 -6.87 1.57
CA VAL A 61 -10.52 -6.41 0.19
C VAL A 61 -11.96 -6.05 -0.08
N ILE A 62 -12.19 -4.85 -0.61
CA ILE A 62 -13.51 -4.30 -0.92
C ILE A 62 -13.54 -3.90 -2.38
N HIS A 63 -14.64 -4.19 -3.06
CA HIS A 63 -14.92 -3.67 -4.41
C HIS A 63 -15.92 -2.54 -4.32
N SER A 64 -15.63 -1.43 -5.01
CA SER A 64 -16.49 -0.26 -5.02
C SER A 64 -16.49 0.40 -6.39
N ASP A 65 -17.70 0.76 -6.85
CA ASP A 65 -17.99 1.58 -8.02
C ASP A 65 -18.19 3.07 -7.66
N ASP A 66 -18.23 3.40 -6.36
CA ASP A 66 -18.37 4.75 -5.80
C ASP A 66 -17.42 4.98 -4.62
N PHE A 67 -16.22 5.46 -4.90
CA PHE A 67 -15.16 5.59 -3.90
C PHE A 67 -15.39 6.72 -2.89
N ALA A 68 -15.87 7.88 -3.35
CA ALA A 68 -15.80 9.14 -2.59
C ALA A 68 -16.67 9.19 -1.32
N GLY A 69 -17.66 8.30 -1.16
CA GLY A 69 -18.41 8.11 0.08
C GLY A 69 -18.11 6.79 0.81
N THR A 70 -17.56 5.81 0.08
CA THR A 70 -17.36 4.46 0.59
C THR A 70 -16.24 4.40 1.62
N LEU A 71 -15.15 5.15 1.42
CA LEU A 71 -14.04 5.14 2.37
C LEU A 71 -14.45 5.62 3.77
N LEU A 72 -15.25 6.70 3.86
CA LEU A 72 -15.78 7.21 5.12
C LEU A 72 -16.61 6.14 5.86
N LYS A 73 -17.51 5.47 5.13
CA LYS A 73 -18.34 4.39 5.69
C LYS A 73 -17.49 3.23 6.20
N ILE A 74 -16.48 2.84 5.44
CA ILE A 74 -15.56 1.77 5.84
C ILE A 74 -14.80 2.16 7.11
N SER A 75 -14.17 3.35 7.12
CA SER A 75 -13.38 3.81 8.26
C SER A 75 -14.23 3.96 9.52
N ASP A 76 -15.48 4.42 9.41
CA ASP A 76 -16.41 4.52 10.55
C ASP A 76 -16.76 3.14 11.14
N VAL A 77 -17.00 2.14 10.28
CA VAL A 77 -17.26 0.76 10.73
C VAL A 77 -16.04 0.16 11.42
N ILE A 78 -14.84 0.38 10.86
CA ILE A 78 -13.57 -0.10 11.44
C ILE A 78 -13.32 0.57 12.80
N TYR A 79 -13.47 1.89 12.88
CA TYR A 79 -13.32 2.66 14.11
C TYR A 79 -14.30 2.21 15.20
N LYS A 80 -15.59 2.06 14.87
CA LYS A 80 -16.62 1.58 15.81
C LYS A 80 -16.42 0.14 16.25
N HIS A 81 -15.70 -0.66 15.47
CA HIS A 81 -15.28 -1.99 15.88
C HIS A 81 -14.16 -1.95 16.93
N GLY A 82 -13.40 -0.85 17.02
CA GLY A 82 -12.20 -0.74 17.84
C GLY A 82 -10.93 -1.23 17.14
N ALA A 83 -10.97 -1.39 15.81
CA ALA A 83 -9.81 -1.78 15.00
C ALA A 83 -9.07 -0.53 14.48
N ASN A 84 -7.76 -0.67 14.28
CA ASN A 84 -6.92 0.38 13.70
C ASN A 84 -6.52 0.02 12.28
N ILE A 85 -6.55 1.02 11.37
CA ILE A 85 -6.11 0.86 9.99
C ILE A 85 -4.59 1.09 9.94
N THR A 86 -3.85 0.15 9.37
CA THR A 86 -2.38 0.24 9.22
C THR A 86 -1.95 0.55 7.79
N ASN A 87 -2.76 0.19 6.79
CA ASN A 87 -2.52 0.53 5.40
C ASN A 87 -3.83 0.62 4.62
N ILE A 88 -3.89 1.54 3.64
CA ILE A 88 -4.95 1.60 2.64
C ILE A 88 -4.26 1.67 1.28
N ALA A 89 -4.63 0.80 0.37
CA ALA A 89 -4.24 0.84 -1.02
C ALA A 89 -5.49 0.72 -1.89
N GLN A 90 -5.57 1.58 -2.90
CA GLN A 90 -6.63 1.54 -3.91
C GLN A 90 -5.99 1.23 -5.26
N MET A 91 -6.66 0.38 -6.03
CA MET A 91 -6.25 0.04 -7.39
C MET A 91 -7.47 0.03 -8.30
N ASP A 92 -7.34 0.60 -9.49
CA ASP A 92 -8.31 0.39 -10.56
C ASP A 92 -8.19 -1.05 -11.07
N THR A 93 -9.30 -1.77 -11.09
CA THR A 93 -9.32 -3.15 -11.59
C THR A 93 -9.34 -3.24 -13.12
N GLU A 94 -9.48 -2.10 -13.81
CA GLU A 94 -9.67 -1.97 -15.26
C GLU A 94 -10.97 -2.65 -15.77
N VAL A 95 -11.85 -3.06 -14.85
CA VAL A 95 -13.11 -3.74 -15.16
C VAL A 95 -14.27 -2.84 -14.74
N MET A 96 -14.99 -2.30 -15.73
CA MET A 96 -16.27 -1.60 -15.53
C MET A 96 -16.23 -0.47 -14.47
N GLY A 97 -15.08 0.20 -14.31
CA GLY A 97 -14.90 1.26 -13.30
C GLY A 97 -14.85 0.78 -11.86
N ILE A 98 -14.74 -0.53 -11.62
CA ILE A 98 -14.62 -1.10 -10.28
C ILE A 98 -13.23 -0.78 -9.72
N GLN A 99 -13.22 -0.20 -8.54
CA GLN A 99 -12.01 0.02 -7.74
C GLN A 99 -11.90 -1.09 -6.68
N GLU A 100 -10.69 -1.59 -6.49
CA GLU A 100 -10.35 -2.47 -5.38
C GLU A 100 -9.69 -1.66 -4.26
N ILE A 101 -10.25 -1.73 -3.05
CA ILE A 101 -9.71 -1.12 -1.85
C ILE A 101 -9.19 -2.26 -0.97
N SER A 102 -7.88 -2.29 -0.78
CA SER A 102 -7.19 -3.16 0.16
C SER A 102 -6.90 -2.38 1.43
N ILE A 103 -7.47 -2.81 2.54
CA ILE A 103 -7.25 -2.21 3.85
C ILE A 103 -6.58 -3.23 4.75
N ARG A 104 -5.51 -2.81 5.42
CA ARG A 104 -4.88 -3.59 6.48
C ARG A 104 -5.22 -3.04 7.85
N LEU A 105 -5.38 -3.95 8.79
CA LEU A 105 -5.95 -3.67 10.08
C LEU A 105 -5.34 -4.54 11.19
N VAL A 106 -5.28 -3.94 12.37
CA VAL A 106 -4.92 -4.59 13.63
C VAL A 106 -6.01 -4.33 14.67
N GLY A 107 -6.22 -5.28 15.57
CA GLY A 107 -7.26 -5.22 16.59
C GLY A 107 -7.81 -6.61 16.89
N ASP A 108 -8.78 -6.65 17.81
CA ASP A 108 -9.42 -7.88 18.24
C ASP A 108 -10.64 -8.22 17.38
N ASN A 109 -10.97 -9.51 17.26
CA ASN A 109 -12.18 -10.02 16.60
C ASN A 109 -12.41 -9.53 15.16
N LEU A 110 -11.32 -9.29 14.40
CA LEU A 110 -11.37 -8.75 13.04
C LEU A 110 -12.16 -9.64 12.06
N GLU A 111 -12.28 -10.93 12.35
CA GLU A 111 -13.08 -11.90 11.58
C GLU A 111 -14.58 -11.54 11.49
N LYS A 112 -15.09 -10.70 12.43
CA LYS A 112 -16.48 -10.23 12.42
C LYS A 112 -16.68 -8.95 11.61
N LEU A 113 -15.59 -8.30 11.19
CA LEU A 113 -15.65 -7.03 10.48
C LEU A 113 -16.25 -7.13 9.06
N PRO A 114 -15.99 -8.21 8.28
CA PRO A 114 -16.66 -8.41 6.99
C PRO A 114 -18.19 -8.35 7.07
N GLU A 115 -18.79 -9.05 8.04
CA GLU A 115 -20.24 -9.05 8.24
C GLU A 115 -20.78 -7.66 8.60
N LYS A 116 -20.07 -6.92 9.47
CA LYS A 116 -20.45 -5.54 9.84
C LYS A 116 -20.39 -4.58 8.64
N LEU A 117 -19.40 -4.74 7.77
CA LEU A 117 -19.27 -3.94 6.55
C LEU A 117 -20.39 -4.29 5.55
N GLN A 118 -20.65 -5.57 5.34
CA GLN A 118 -21.73 -6.04 4.46
C GLN A 118 -23.11 -5.56 4.93
N ALA A 119 -23.38 -5.55 6.24
CA ALA A 119 -24.61 -5.00 6.81
C ALA A 119 -24.81 -3.49 6.54
N LYS A 120 -23.75 -2.77 6.15
CA LYS A 120 -23.78 -1.36 5.71
C LYS A 120 -23.80 -1.20 4.18
N GLY A 121 -23.99 -2.29 3.43
CA GLY A 121 -24.03 -2.29 1.97
C GLY A 121 -22.66 -2.26 1.30
N ILE A 122 -21.58 -2.54 2.04
CA ILE A 122 -20.21 -2.55 1.49
C ILE A 122 -19.91 -3.94 0.93
N LYS A 123 -19.48 -3.99 -0.34
CA LYS A 123 -19.16 -5.25 -1.04
C LYS A 123 -17.76 -5.74 -0.63
N VAL A 124 -17.69 -6.54 0.43
CA VAL A 124 -16.45 -7.22 0.85
C VAL A 124 -16.18 -8.38 -0.09
N LYS A 125 -15.02 -8.36 -0.75
CA LYS A 125 -14.54 -9.41 -1.66
C LYS A 125 -13.84 -10.52 -0.86
N GLU A 126 -12.97 -10.15 0.07
CA GLU A 126 -12.12 -11.10 0.77
C GLU A 126 -11.71 -10.57 2.15
N PHE A 127 -11.54 -11.48 3.10
CA PHE A 127 -10.85 -11.25 4.38
C PHE A 127 -9.73 -12.26 4.53
N ILE A 128 -8.55 -11.76 4.87
CA ILE A 128 -7.35 -12.55 5.11
C ILE A 128 -6.92 -12.26 6.56
N PRO A 129 -6.85 -13.26 7.44
CA PRO A 129 -6.41 -13.07 8.81
C PRO A 129 -4.94 -12.62 8.87
N ALA A 130 -4.54 -12.02 9.99
CA ALA A 130 -3.14 -11.70 10.24
C ALA A 130 -2.28 -12.97 10.19
N LYS A 131 -1.04 -12.84 9.74
CA LYS A 131 -0.08 -13.94 9.82
C LYS A 131 0.36 -14.09 11.27
N ASN A 132 -0.10 -15.15 11.92
CA ASN A 132 0.41 -15.53 13.23
C ASN A 132 1.81 -16.14 13.04
N ASN A 133 2.82 -15.52 13.63
CA ASN A 133 4.09 -16.21 13.92
C ASN A 133 3.95 -17.05 15.18
#